data_AF-A0A7L0AZN2-F1
#
_entry.id   AF-A0A7L0AZN2-F1
#
_cell.length_a   1.000
_cell.length_b   1.000
_cell.length_c   1.000
_cell.angle_alpha   90.00
_cell.angle_beta   90.00
_cell.angle_gamma   90.00
#
_symmetry.space_group_name_H-M   'P 1'
#
loop_
_entity.id
_entity.type
_entity.pdbx_description
1 polymer ?
#
loop_
_entity_poly.entity_id
_entity_poly.type
_entity_poly.pdbx_seq_one_letter_code
_entity_poly.pdbx_strand_id
1 'polypeptide(L)'
;MTACVPSDALGRRVLCGTEYATVRYVGSVPPTAGIWLGVEWDDPQRGKHDGTYEGTQYFKCRHPRGGSFIRPNKANFGVDFLTAVKDRYGLNDEQDIQHGTENTFVFGKKSVEFVGMDSVAEQQRQVQLNQLVDISVRECAVSHAGQKEEISRTCANIRHINLSKNLISSWETVTAIASQVQKLETLIISENKMKFPTTSTSVSSVFSKLRILALNQTEITWTEVLLCAPGWPALEELYLTSNNITVLERPDNVLQSLKLLDLSDNQLLDGNQLHLIAHLPRLEQLILRNTGISSIHFPDVGFGCKTKMFPSLKHLAINDNKISQWSSINELDKLPSLRSLQCHNNPFMDTEKNPETLRQLIIAKISQLEVLNKSEILPAERKGAELDYRKIFGNDWLAAGGNWNPEKNKPSEEFLAAHPRYPSLCLKYGVPEEGELKGRQPLTLKNQLLTLTIKCPEKPEQKPVEKKLPESMTIQRVKGLLYRLLKIPGSELKLSYESSKLEGKEVELDNDLKPLQFYSIENGDCVLVRW
;
A
#
# COMPACT_ATOMS: atom_id res chain seq x y z
N MET A 1 31.16 17.87 37.36
CA MET A 1 30.88 18.95 36.38
C MET A 1 29.39 19.27 36.47
N THR A 2 29.01 20.50 36.80
CA THR A 2 27.61 20.93 36.69
C THR A 2 27.19 20.81 35.22
N ALA A 3 26.31 19.85 34.91
CA ALA A 3 25.76 19.70 33.57
C ALA A 3 25.14 21.03 33.14
N CYS A 4 25.83 21.74 32.25
CA CYS A 4 25.39 23.04 31.76
C CYS A 4 24.15 22.80 30.91
N VAL A 5 23.02 23.40 31.29
CA VAL A 5 21.82 23.39 30.45
C VAL A 5 22.14 24.23 29.22
N PRO A 6 21.97 23.69 28.00
CA PRO A 6 22.17 24.47 26.79
C PRO A 6 21.32 25.75 26.81
N SER A 7 21.86 26.88 26.35
CA SER A 7 21.12 28.14 26.29
C SER A 7 19.87 28.04 25.38
N ASP A 8 19.90 27.11 24.43
CA ASP A 8 18.82 26.78 23.50
C ASP A 8 17.98 25.58 23.96
N ALA A 9 18.04 25.18 25.24
CA ALA A 9 17.36 23.98 25.74
C ALA A 9 15.84 23.98 25.52
N LEU A 10 15.19 25.15 25.52
CA LEU A 10 13.74 25.24 25.33
C LEU A 10 13.33 24.73 23.94
N GLY A 11 12.43 23.76 23.89
CA GLY A 11 11.96 23.12 22.66
C GLY A 11 12.89 22.02 22.13
N ARG A 12 14.08 21.82 22.72
CA ARG A 12 14.94 20.68 22.36
C ARG A 12 14.34 19.37 22.85
N ARG A 13 14.69 18.33 22.12
CA ARG A 13 14.42 16.93 22.45
C ARG A 13 15.49 16.44 23.41
N VAL A 14 15.08 15.65 24.40
CA VAL A 14 15.99 15.05 25.37
C VAL A 14 15.64 13.58 25.58
N LEU A 15 16.65 12.78 25.88
CA LEU A 15 16.51 11.42 26.36
C LEU A 15 16.76 11.40 27.87
N CYS A 16 15.87 10.79 28.64
CA CYS A 16 16.04 10.63 30.09
C CYS A 16 15.88 9.16 30.46
N GLY A 17 17.01 8.47 30.61
CA GLY A 17 17.03 7.00 30.66
C GLY A 17 16.70 6.45 29.28
N THR A 18 15.58 5.75 29.15
CA THR A 18 15.07 5.19 27.88
C THR A 18 13.95 6.02 27.26
N GLU A 19 13.50 7.08 27.94
CA GLU A 19 12.29 7.82 27.61
C GLU A 19 12.61 9.14 26.92
N TYR A 20 11.85 9.45 25.86
CA TYR A 20 12.00 10.66 25.06
C TYR A 20 11.06 11.77 25.54
N ALA A 21 11.56 13.00 25.54
CA ALA A 21 10.77 14.16 25.94
C ALA A 21 11.15 15.42 25.17
N THR A 22 10.27 16.43 25.23
CA THR A 22 10.53 17.78 24.75
C THR A 22 10.61 18.73 25.93
N VAL A 23 11.66 19.55 26.00
CA VAL A 23 11.80 20.58 27.04
C VAL A 23 10.80 21.71 26.77
N ARG A 24 9.96 22.01 27.76
CA ARG A 24 8.92 23.04 27.71
C ARG A 24 9.15 24.20 28.68
N TYR A 25 10.03 24.02 29.67
CA TYR A 25 10.41 25.06 30.63
C TYR A 25 11.84 24.86 31.12
N VAL A 26 12.56 25.96 31.34
CA VAL A 26 13.89 25.97 31.95
C VAL A 26 13.91 27.08 33.00
N GLY A 27 14.10 26.72 34.27
CA GLY A 27 14.14 27.73 35.34
C GLY A 27 13.95 27.19 36.74
N SER A 28 13.79 28.09 37.71
CA SER A 28 13.51 27.76 39.11
C SER A 28 12.05 27.40 39.32
N VAL A 29 11.78 26.43 40.19
CA VAL A 29 10.41 26.00 40.54
C VAL A 29 10.23 26.09 42.06
N PRO A 30 9.90 27.27 42.62
CA PRO A 30 9.75 27.44 44.06
C PRO A 30 8.74 26.45 44.69
N PRO A 31 8.98 26.00 45.94
CA PRO A 31 10.10 26.36 46.81
C PRO A 31 11.38 25.54 46.54
N THR A 32 11.42 24.71 45.50
CA THR A 32 12.57 23.84 45.23
C THR A 32 13.76 24.65 44.68
N ALA A 33 14.95 24.39 45.24
CA ALA A 33 16.16 25.09 44.84
C ALA A 33 16.75 24.56 43.52
N GLY A 34 17.46 25.43 42.81
CA GLY A 34 18.20 25.13 41.58
C GLY A 34 17.35 25.14 40.30
N ILE A 35 18.02 24.90 39.17
CA ILE A 35 17.38 24.86 37.86
C ILE A 35 16.66 23.52 37.67
N TRP A 36 15.48 23.58 37.07
CA TRP A 36 14.68 22.46 36.63
C TRP A 36 14.36 22.57 35.14
N LEU A 37 14.25 21.40 34.51
CA LEU A 37 13.69 21.27 33.17
C LEU A 37 12.26 20.78 33.33
N GLY A 38 11.28 21.59 32.93
CA GLY A 38 9.94 21.12 32.68
C GLY A 38 9.92 20.42 31.32
N VAL A 39 9.63 19.13 31.30
CA VAL A 39 9.60 18.30 30.09
C VAL A 39 8.21 17.75 29.85
N GLU A 40 7.83 17.64 28.59
CA GLU A 40 6.66 16.89 28.14
C GLU A 40 7.14 15.58 27.52
N TRP A 41 6.74 14.46 28.09
CA TRP A 41 7.08 13.12 27.61
C TRP A 41 6.32 12.79 26.33
N ASP A 42 6.94 11.98 25.47
CA ASP A 42 6.23 11.43 24.32
C ASP A 42 5.19 10.39 24.74
N ASP A 43 5.53 9.53 25.72
CA ASP A 43 4.56 8.69 26.41
C ASP A 43 3.95 9.46 27.60
N PRO A 44 2.65 9.83 27.54
CA PRO A 44 2.01 10.55 28.63
C PRO A 44 1.90 9.75 29.94
N GLN A 45 2.06 8.41 29.92
CA GLN A 45 2.02 7.58 31.13
C GLN A 45 3.27 7.78 32.00
N ARG A 46 4.38 8.23 31.40
CA ARG A 46 5.63 8.50 32.11
C ARG A 46 5.55 9.74 33.01
N GLY A 47 4.71 10.70 32.63
CA GLY A 47 4.60 11.98 33.31
C GLY A 47 3.74 11.96 34.57
N LYS A 48 3.63 13.13 35.20
CA LYS A 48 3.04 13.30 36.55
C LYS A 48 1.98 14.40 36.60
N HIS A 49 2.13 15.45 35.78
CA HIS A 49 1.30 16.65 35.83
C HIS A 49 1.16 17.26 34.42
N ASP A 50 0.39 18.33 34.28
CA ASP A 50 0.17 19.07 33.03
C ASP A 50 1.17 20.21 32.81
N GLY A 51 2.09 20.40 33.76
CA GLY A 51 3.08 21.48 33.81
C GLY A 51 2.79 22.52 34.89
N THR A 52 1.82 22.25 35.76
CA THR A 52 1.63 22.92 37.04
C THR A 52 2.50 22.32 38.15
N TYR A 53 2.90 23.16 39.10
CA TYR A 53 3.51 22.76 40.37
C TYR A 53 3.09 23.76 41.45
N GLU A 54 2.57 23.27 42.59
CA GLU A 54 2.10 24.10 43.72
C GLU A 54 1.17 25.25 43.28
N GLY A 55 0.19 24.93 42.42
CA GLY A 55 -0.79 25.91 41.91
C GLY A 55 -0.26 26.89 40.85
N THR A 56 1.03 26.87 40.54
CA THR A 56 1.64 27.74 39.52
C THR A 56 1.80 26.98 38.20
N GLN A 57 1.34 27.55 37.08
CA GLN A 57 1.54 26.99 35.74
C GLN A 57 2.87 27.46 35.14
N TYR A 58 3.78 26.54 34.86
CA TYR A 58 5.08 26.86 34.22
C TYR A 58 5.08 26.58 32.72
N PHE A 59 4.41 25.52 32.30
CA PHE A 59 4.23 25.13 30.90
C PHE A 59 2.95 24.32 30.74
N LYS A 60 2.45 24.12 29.52
CA LYS A 60 1.28 23.29 29.25
C LYS A 60 1.65 22.05 28.46
N CYS A 61 1.07 20.91 28.82
CA CYS A 61 1.19 19.65 28.10
C CYS A 61 -0.07 19.35 27.28
N ARG A 62 0.06 18.55 26.24
CA ARG A 62 -1.05 17.98 25.46
C ARG A 62 -1.92 17.04 26.29
N HIS A 63 -1.32 16.38 27.28
CA HIS A 63 -2.00 15.43 28.16
C HIS A 63 -1.93 15.89 29.63
N PRO A 64 -3.00 15.72 30.45
CA PRO A 64 -3.05 16.18 31.84
C PRO A 64 -1.96 15.61 32.76
N ARG A 65 -1.36 14.48 32.38
CA ARG A 65 -0.23 13.85 33.09
C ARG A 65 1.04 13.76 32.25
N GLY A 66 1.11 14.44 31.10
CA GLY A 66 2.24 14.27 30.17
C GLY A 66 3.55 14.96 30.60
N GLY A 67 3.49 15.84 31.60
CA GLY A 67 4.60 16.67 32.04
C GLY A 67 5.36 16.14 33.26
N SER A 68 6.62 16.52 33.38
CA SER A 68 7.43 16.32 34.59
C SER A 68 8.46 17.42 34.77
N PHE A 69 8.86 17.72 36.00
CA PHE A 69 10.09 18.46 36.28
C PHE A 69 11.23 17.48 36.53
N ILE A 70 12.31 17.60 35.76
CA ILE A 70 13.53 16.80 35.93
C ILE A 70 14.74 17.70 36.20
N ARG A 71 15.76 17.12 36.84
CA ARG A 71 17.04 17.79 37.03
C ARG A 71 17.84 17.76 35.72
N PRO A 72 18.60 18.83 35.38
CA PRO A 72 19.43 18.88 34.17
C PRO A 72 20.34 17.67 33.95
N ASN A 73 20.93 17.12 35.02
CA ASN A 73 21.82 15.96 34.94
C ASN A 73 21.13 14.65 34.53
N LYS A 74 19.79 14.61 34.49
CA LYS A 74 19.02 13.46 34.00
C LYS A 74 18.67 13.58 32.52
N ALA A 75 18.90 14.73 31.89
CA ALA A 75 18.58 14.98 30.50
C ALA A 75 19.82 14.82 29.62
N ASN A 76 19.76 13.88 28.69
CA ASN A 76 20.70 13.77 27.58
C ASN A 76 20.18 14.61 26.40
N PHE A 77 20.93 15.63 26.02
CA PHE A 77 20.61 16.55 24.90
C PHE A 77 21.07 16.03 23.53
N GLY A 78 21.61 14.82 23.48
CA GLY A 78 22.07 14.15 22.28
C GLY A 78 23.49 14.51 21.87
N VAL A 79 23.88 13.93 20.74
CA VAL A 79 25.20 14.09 20.11
C VAL A 79 25.02 14.59 18.67
N ASP A 80 26.11 15.04 18.04
CA ASP A 80 26.10 15.30 16.61
C ASP A 80 26.02 14.00 15.79
N PHE A 81 25.61 14.15 14.54
CA PHE A 81 25.52 13.06 13.58
C PHE A 81 26.80 12.22 13.49
N LEU A 82 27.97 12.87 13.44
CA LEU A 82 29.22 12.18 13.14
C LEU A 82 29.74 11.41 14.36
N THR A 83 29.60 11.97 15.55
CA THR A 83 29.81 11.25 16.82
C THR A 83 28.93 10.00 16.87
N ALA A 84 27.63 10.11 16.59
CA ALA A 84 26.75 8.94 16.55
C ALA A 84 27.17 7.90 15.51
N VAL A 85 27.66 8.32 14.35
CA VAL A 85 28.23 7.41 13.34
C VAL A 85 29.45 6.70 13.91
N LYS A 86 30.43 7.44 14.43
CA LYS A 86 31.66 6.85 14.97
C LYS A 86 31.36 5.87 16.12
N ASP A 87 30.47 6.23 17.05
CA ASP A 87 30.01 5.36 18.13
C ASP A 87 29.40 4.05 17.57
N ARG A 88 28.50 4.19 16.58
CA ARG A 88 27.73 3.07 16.02
C ARG A 88 28.58 2.07 15.24
N TYR A 89 29.61 2.55 14.55
CA TYR A 89 30.50 1.73 13.73
C TYR A 89 31.82 1.38 14.44
N GLY A 90 32.00 1.73 15.71
CA GLY A 90 33.19 1.38 16.50
C GLY A 90 34.45 2.15 16.08
N LEU A 91 34.29 3.43 15.72
CA LEU A 91 35.34 4.28 15.14
C LEU A 91 35.68 5.46 16.08
N ASN A 92 35.46 5.28 17.38
CA ASN A 92 35.77 6.25 18.42
C ASN A 92 37.20 6.11 18.93
N ASP A 93 37.77 7.24 19.33
CA ASP A 93 39.11 7.31 19.93
C ASP A 93 39.20 6.58 21.29
N GLU A 94 38.09 6.44 22.02
CA GLU A 94 38.09 5.99 23.42
C GLU A 94 38.10 4.46 23.61
N GLN A 95 37.71 3.66 22.61
CA GLN A 95 37.69 2.19 22.76
C GLN A 95 39.09 1.56 22.68
N ASP A 96 40.06 2.23 22.05
CA ASP A 96 41.44 1.77 21.98
C ASP A 96 42.20 1.96 23.32
N ILE A 97 41.70 2.82 24.22
CA ILE A 97 42.35 3.08 25.52
C ILE A 97 42.08 1.94 26.53
N GLN A 98 40.95 1.22 26.40
CA GLN A 98 40.62 0.11 27.32
C GLN A 98 41.24 -1.24 26.93
N HIS A 99 41.73 -1.38 25.70
CA HIS A 99 42.50 -2.53 25.24
C HIS A 99 43.94 -2.14 24.83
N GLY A 100 44.65 -1.48 25.75
CA GLY A 100 46.10 -1.62 25.92
C GLY A 100 46.95 -1.52 24.65
N THR A 101 46.96 -0.37 23.97
CA THR A 101 48.18 0.05 23.28
C THR A 101 49.10 0.70 24.30
N GLU A 102 49.80 -0.12 25.10
CA GLU A 102 51.09 0.30 25.64
C GLU A 102 52.00 0.55 24.42
N ASN A 103 52.05 1.79 23.93
CA ASN A 103 52.99 2.20 22.87
C ASN A 103 54.46 2.09 23.32
N THR A 104 54.72 1.54 24.51
CA THR A 104 56.04 1.34 25.10
C THR A 104 56.21 -0.12 25.52
N PHE A 105 56.96 -0.90 24.73
CA PHE A 105 57.33 -2.26 25.11
C PHE A 105 58.67 -2.25 25.83
N VAL A 106 58.72 -2.80 27.05
CA VAL A 106 59.97 -2.91 27.82
C VAL A 106 60.64 -4.25 27.55
N PHE A 107 61.70 -4.26 26.75
CA PHE A 107 62.59 -5.41 26.60
C PHE A 107 63.74 -5.29 27.62
N GLY A 108 63.59 -5.95 28.76
CA GLY A 108 64.60 -5.93 29.82
C GLY A 108 64.74 -4.55 30.47
N LYS A 109 65.89 -3.88 30.29
CA LYS A 109 66.15 -2.52 30.83
C LYS A 109 65.88 -1.38 29.83
N LYS A 110 65.41 -1.67 28.62
CA LYS A 110 65.15 -0.66 27.58
C LYS A 110 63.67 -0.64 27.22
N SER A 111 63.07 0.55 27.29
CA SER A 111 61.76 0.84 26.72
C SER A 111 61.92 1.17 25.24
N VAL A 112 61.05 0.58 24.40
CA VAL A 112 60.93 0.88 22.98
C VAL A 112 59.56 1.51 22.76
N GLU A 113 59.56 2.77 22.35
CA GLU A 113 58.34 3.51 22.03
C GLU A 113 58.04 3.39 20.53
N PHE A 114 56.90 2.80 20.17
CA PHE A 114 56.47 2.69 18.79
C PHE A 114 55.70 3.96 18.38
N VAL A 115 56.43 4.91 17.80
CA VAL A 115 55.86 6.16 17.31
C VAL A 115 55.14 5.91 15.97
N GLY A 116 53.83 6.16 15.92
CA GLY A 116 53.05 6.18 14.66
C GLY A 116 51.88 5.20 14.54
N MET A 117 51.64 4.30 15.51
CA MET A 117 50.46 3.41 15.48
C MET A 117 49.14 4.18 15.49
N ASP A 118 49.07 5.27 16.27
CA ASP A 118 47.88 6.13 16.34
C ASP A 118 47.54 6.77 14.98
N SER A 119 48.56 7.16 14.21
CA SER A 119 48.38 7.71 12.86
C SER A 119 47.89 6.65 11.86
N VAL A 120 48.28 5.39 12.02
CA VAL A 120 47.84 4.29 11.15
C VAL A 120 46.41 3.87 11.49
N ALA A 121 46.08 3.78 12.78
CA ALA A 121 44.72 3.51 13.23
C ALA A 121 43.75 4.59 12.75
N GLU A 122 44.13 5.86 12.87
CA GLU A 122 43.32 6.99 12.38
C GLU A 122 43.13 6.96 10.86
N GLN A 123 44.19 6.69 10.08
CA GLN A 123 44.08 6.51 8.63
C GLN A 123 43.14 5.35 8.28
N GLN A 124 43.24 4.23 8.98
CA GLN A 124 42.39 3.07 8.75
C GLN A 124 40.91 3.35 9.08
N ARG A 125 40.63 4.10 10.16
CA ARG A 125 39.27 4.58 10.50
C ARG A 125 38.72 5.50 9.42
N GLN A 126 39.53 6.46 8.96
CA GLN A 126 39.13 7.41 7.92
C GLN A 126 38.83 6.71 6.59
N VAL A 127 39.55 5.64 6.26
CA VAL A 127 39.26 4.77 5.10
C VAL A 127 37.92 4.07 5.28
N GLN A 128 37.63 3.51 6.46
CA GLN A 128 36.36 2.84 6.75
C GLN A 128 35.17 3.80 6.66
N LEU A 129 35.27 5.00 7.24
CA LEU A 129 34.21 6.03 7.18
C LEU A 129 33.93 6.47 5.74
N ASN A 130 34.98 6.63 4.92
CA ASN A 130 34.83 7.01 3.51
C ASN A 130 34.22 5.91 2.63
N GLN A 131 34.23 4.66 3.08
CA GLN A 131 33.60 3.54 2.38
C GLN A 131 32.10 3.40 2.72
N LEU A 132 31.60 4.08 3.76
CA LEU A 132 30.20 4.01 4.16
C LEU A 132 29.30 4.66 3.10
N VAL A 133 28.35 3.88 2.60
CA VAL A 133 27.30 4.31 1.66
C VAL A 133 25.94 4.38 2.36
N ASP A 134 25.65 3.39 3.19
CA ASP A 134 24.46 3.26 3.99
C ASP A 134 24.79 3.51 5.47
N ILE A 135 24.15 4.51 6.06
CA ILE A 135 24.32 4.85 7.46
C ILE A 135 22.99 4.74 8.19
N SER A 136 22.92 3.88 9.20
CA SER A 136 21.86 3.90 10.21
C SER A 136 22.40 4.27 11.58
N VAL A 137 21.96 5.41 12.09
CA VAL A 137 22.18 5.89 13.46
C VAL A 137 20.83 6.02 14.18
N ARG A 138 19.95 5.05 13.93
CA ARG A 138 18.65 4.95 14.59
C ARG A 138 18.85 4.79 16.10
N GLU A 139 18.09 5.54 16.88
CA GLU A 139 18.13 5.47 18.36
C GLU A 139 19.53 5.80 18.95
N CYS A 140 20.33 6.62 18.27
CA CYS A 140 21.66 7.06 18.72
C CYS A 140 21.66 8.46 19.35
N ALA A 141 20.49 8.99 19.71
CA ALA A 141 20.31 10.31 20.31
C ALA A 141 20.91 11.46 19.46
N VAL A 142 20.91 11.35 18.13
CA VAL A 142 21.36 12.45 17.25
C VAL A 142 20.45 13.67 17.44
N SER A 143 21.02 14.83 17.76
CA SER A 143 20.25 16.07 17.98
C SER A 143 20.66 17.23 17.08
N HIS A 144 21.86 17.19 16.48
CA HIS A 144 22.33 18.23 15.56
C HIS A 144 23.32 17.71 14.51
N ALA A 145 23.65 18.56 13.53
CA ALA A 145 24.54 18.19 12.44
C ALA A 145 26.03 18.13 12.82
N GLY A 146 26.45 18.85 13.86
CA GLY A 146 27.88 18.98 14.20
C GLY A 146 28.53 20.14 13.45
N GLN A 147 29.86 20.10 13.26
CA GLN A 147 30.58 21.16 12.57
C GLN A 147 30.30 21.15 11.08
N LYS A 148 30.33 22.33 10.44
CA LYS A 148 30.16 22.44 9.00
C LYS A 148 31.29 21.73 8.26
N GLU A 149 30.93 21.06 7.17
CA GLU A 149 31.85 20.33 6.28
C GLU A 149 32.57 19.14 6.92
N GLU A 150 32.25 18.78 8.15
CA GLU A 150 32.87 17.65 8.83
C GLU A 150 32.34 16.33 8.28
N ILE A 151 31.03 16.25 8.04
CA ILE A 151 30.38 15.07 7.45
C ILE A 151 30.90 14.83 6.03
N SER A 152 31.02 15.89 5.23
CA SER A 152 31.50 15.77 3.84
C SER A 152 32.96 15.34 3.75
N ARG A 153 33.81 15.78 4.68
CA ARG A 153 35.23 15.37 4.77
C ARG A 153 35.38 13.93 5.23
N THR A 154 34.54 13.50 6.16
CA THR A 154 34.69 12.20 6.83
C THR A 154 33.99 11.07 6.07
N CYS A 155 32.84 11.35 5.48
CA CYS A 155 31.96 10.35 4.87
C CYS A 155 31.48 10.81 3.48
N ALA A 156 32.39 10.83 2.50
CA ALA A 156 32.13 11.40 1.18
C ALA A 156 31.17 10.59 0.28
N ASN A 157 30.88 9.33 0.62
CA ASN A 157 30.14 8.40 -0.24
C ASN A 157 28.75 8.03 0.26
N ILE A 158 28.26 8.67 1.33
CA ILE A 158 26.92 8.40 1.87
C ILE A 158 25.86 8.70 0.80
N ARG A 159 24.93 7.74 0.64
CA ARG A 159 23.74 7.84 -0.22
C ARG A 159 22.46 7.58 0.55
N HIS A 160 22.51 6.76 1.60
CA HIS A 160 21.34 6.34 2.35
C HIS A 160 21.55 6.63 3.83
N ILE A 161 20.65 7.42 4.42
CA ILE A 161 20.72 7.81 5.83
C ILE A 161 19.43 7.40 6.52
N ASN A 162 19.57 6.69 7.63
CA ASN A 162 18.51 6.41 8.58
C ASN A 162 18.81 7.07 9.93
N LEU A 163 18.04 8.12 10.22
CA LEU A 163 18.06 8.96 11.42
C LEU A 163 16.81 8.73 12.29
N SER A 164 16.14 7.60 12.15
CA SER A 164 14.87 7.37 12.83
C SER A 164 15.01 7.37 14.36
N LYS A 165 13.96 7.80 15.06
CA LYS A 165 13.86 7.77 16.53
C LYS A 165 15.06 8.39 17.26
N ASN A 166 15.37 9.63 16.89
CA ASN A 166 16.46 10.43 17.45
C ASN A 166 15.92 11.67 18.19
N LEU A 167 16.81 12.60 18.52
CA LEU A 167 16.51 13.85 19.23
C LEU A 167 16.45 15.04 18.27
N ILE A 168 16.12 14.80 17.00
CA ILE A 168 15.98 15.85 15.98
C ILE A 168 14.68 16.61 16.27
N SER A 169 14.80 17.92 16.53
CA SER A 169 13.67 18.79 16.91
C SER A 169 13.16 19.68 15.78
N SER A 170 13.88 19.77 14.66
CA SER A 170 13.52 20.66 13.54
C SER A 170 14.01 20.18 12.18
N TRP A 171 13.28 20.56 11.12
CA TRP A 171 13.65 20.27 9.73
C TRP A 171 14.96 20.96 9.30
N GLU A 172 15.31 22.09 9.91
CA GLU A 172 16.58 22.79 9.67
C GLU A 172 17.76 21.92 10.08
N THR A 173 17.62 21.13 11.15
CA THR A 173 18.66 20.18 11.59
C THR A 173 18.86 19.07 10.56
N VAL A 174 17.76 18.53 10.02
CA VAL A 174 17.79 17.54 8.93
C VAL A 174 18.49 18.13 7.70
N THR A 175 18.13 19.36 7.35
CA THR A 175 18.73 20.09 6.22
C THR A 175 20.22 20.35 6.45
N ALA A 176 20.64 20.68 7.68
CA ALA A 176 22.04 20.89 8.03
C ALA A 176 22.88 19.61 7.92
N ILE A 177 22.33 18.44 8.25
CA ILE A 177 22.98 17.14 7.99
C ILE A 177 23.04 16.87 6.49
N ALA A 178 21.89 16.94 5.82
CA ALA A 178 21.76 16.58 4.40
C ALA A 178 22.59 17.48 3.47
N SER A 179 22.74 18.77 3.78
CA SER A 179 23.54 19.72 3.01
C SER A 179 25.02 19.34 2.90
N GLN A 180 25.52 18.50 3.81
CA GLN A 180 26.89 18.01 3.78
C GLN A 180 27.01 16.66 3.02
N VAL A 181 25.90 16.10 2.54
CA VAL A 181 25.84 14.79 1.89
C VAL A 181 25.39 14.94 0.43
N GLN A 182 26.36 15.16 -0.46
CA GLN A 182 26.11 15.54 -1.86
C GLN A 182 25.46 14.45 -2.74
N LYS A 183 25.43 13.20 -2.27
CA LYS A 183 24.91 12.03 -3.01
C LYS A 183 23.68 11.42 -2.32
N LEU A 184 23.00 12.17 -1.43
CA LEU A 184 21.85 11.67 -0.68
C LEU A 184 20.69 11.28 -1.61
N GLU A 185 20.34 10.00 -1.58
CA GLU A 185 19.27 9.37 -2.38
C GLU A 185 18.14 8.82 -1.50
N THR A 186 18.46 8.38 -0.29
CA THR A 186 17.48 7.89 0.68
C THR A 186 17.65 8.58 2.01
N LEU A 187 16.55 9.10 2.55
CA LEU A 187 16.51 9.70 3.87
C LEU A 187 15.32 9.13 4.65
N ILE A 188 15.62 8.45 5.75
CA ILE A 188 14.64 7.91 6.69
C ILE A 188 14.80 8.69 7.99
N ILE A 189 13.79 9.47 8.36
CA ILE A 189 13.79 10.30 9.57
C ILE A 189 12.54 10.03 10.42
N SER A 190 11.96 8.84 10.26
CA SER A 190 10.74 8.41 10.92
C SER A 190 10.87 8.43 12.45
N GLU A 191 9.76 8.54 13.16
CA GLU A 191 9.70 8.54 14.64
C GLU A 191 10.50 9.68 15.29
N ASN A 192 10.70 10.80 14.59
CA ASN A 192 11.23 12.04 15.18
C ASN A 192 10.11 13.07 15.37
N LYS A 193 10.08 13.70 16.54
CA LYS A 193 9.14 14.77 16.85
C LYS A 193 9.79 16.12 16.56
N MET A 194 9.55 16.65 15.36
CA MET A 194 10.21 17.84 14.86
C MET A 194 9.23 18.88 14.31
N LYS A 195 9.68 20.12 14.26
CA LYS A 195 8.96 21.21 13.60
C LYS A 195 9.32 21.24 12.12
N PHE A 196 8.30 21.33 11.27
CA PHE A 196 8.46 21.55 9.83
C PHE A 196 8.38 23.05 9.50
N PRO A 197 8.89 23.47 8.33
CA PRO A 197 8.80 24.85 7.87
C PRO A 197 7.34 25.30 7.73
N THR A 198 7.04 26.51 8.20
CA THR A 198 5.71 27.13 8.06
C THR A 198 5.58 27.97 6.79
N THR A 199 6.69 28.22 6.09
CA THR A 199 6.75 28.92 4.81
C THR A 199 7.41 28.04 3.76
N SER A 200 7.07 28.27 2.49
CA SER A 200 7.67 27.54 1.39
C SER A 200 9.18 27.68 1.44
N THR A 201 9.88 26.55 1.51
CA THR A 201 11.34 26.55 1.59
C THR A 201 11.87 26.94 0.21
N SER A 202 12.74 27.97 0.14
CA SER A 202 13.45 28.30 -1.10
C SER A 202 14.07 27.03 -1.69
N VAL A 203 13.93 26.83 -3.01
CA VAL A 203 14.31 25.62 -3.74
C VAL A 203 15.76 25.24 -3.40
N SER A 204 15.91 24.41 -2.37
CA SER A 204 17.20 24.05 -1.83
C SER A 204 17.73 22.89 -2.65
N SER A 205 18.92 23.03 -3.23
CA SER A 205 19.59 21.96 -3.98
C SER A 205 19.98 20.76 -3.10
N VAL A 206 19.84 20.89 -1.77
CA VAL A 206 20.22 19.90 -0.75
C VAL A 206 19.60 18.52 -1.03
N PHE A 207 18.32 18.47 -1.41
CA PHE A 207 17.60 17.22 -1.63
C PHE A 207 17.32 16.94 -3.13
N SER A 208 18.08 17.56 -4.03
CA SER A 208 17.88 17.45 -5.48
C SER A 208 18.00 16.03 -6.04
N LYS A 209 18.76 15.14 -5.36
CA LYS A 209 18.96 13.73 -5.72
C LYS A 209 18.12 12.77 -4.87
N LEU A 210 17.33 13.28 -3.93
CA LEU A 210 16.55 12.45 -3.03
C LEU A 210 15.46 11.71 -3.81
N ARG A 211 15.46 10.38 -3.73
CA ARG A 211 14.50 9.49 -4.40
C ARG A 211 13.54 8.84 -3.41
N ILE A 212 13.99 8.57 -2.19
CA ILE A 212 13.20 7.90 -1.16
C ILE A 212 13.22 8.74 0.11
N LEU A 213 12.03 9.10 0.61
CA LEU A 213 11.85 9.83 1.85
C LEU A 213 10.83 9.13 2.74
N ALA A 214 11.24 8.79 3.97
CA ALA A 214 10.38 8.18 4.97
C ALA A 214 10.23 9.09 6.20
N LEU A 215 9.00 9.57 6.38
CA LEU A 215 8.53 10.51 7.39
C LEU A 215 7.46 9.87 8.29
N ASN A 216 7.53 8.56 8.51
CA ASN A 216 6.52 7.86 9.32
C ASN A 216 6.57 8.37 10.76
N GLN A 217 5.41 8.58 11.39
CA GLN A 217 5.31 8.98 12.80
C GLN A 217 6.13 10.24 13.15
N THR A 218 6.10 11.27 12.29
CA THR A 218 6.74 12.56 12.55
C THR A 218 5.76 13.69 12.90
N GLU A 219 4.47 13.36 13.05
CA GLU A 219 3.37 14.31 13.24
C GLU A 219 3.18 15.31 12.06
N ILE A 220 3.78 15.02 10.89
CA ILE A 220 3.71 15.92 9.73
C ILE A 220 2.29 15.97 9.15
N THR A 221 1.87 17.14 8.69
CA THR A 221 0.62 17.36 7.95
C THR A 221 0.85 17.38 6.44
N TRP A 222 -0.20 17.17 5.66
CA TRP A 222 -0.06 17.22 4.19
C TRP A 222 0.35 18.60 3.69
N THR A 223 -0.17 19.67 4.30
CA THR A 223 0.23 21.05 3.99
C THR A 223 1.74 21.25 4.19
N GLU A 224 2.31 20.74 5.29
CA GLU A 224 3.76 20.78 5.53
C GLU A 224 4.56 19.94 4.51
N VAL A 225 4.04 18.78 4.10
CA VAL A 225 4.62 18.00 2.99
C VAL A 225 4.71 18.86 1.73
N LEU A 226 3.63 19.55 1.36
CA LEU A 226 3.61 20.40 0.16
C LEU A 226 4.54 21.61 0.28
N LEU A 227 4.71 22.19 1.47
CA LEU A 227 5.67 23.28 1.71
C LEU A 227 7.14 22.83 1.57
N CYS A 228 7.43 21.56 1.87
CA CYS A 228 8.77 20.99 1.75
C CYS A 228 9.05 20.39 0.35
N ALA A 229 8.00 19.96 -0.36
CA ALA A 229 8.10 19.25 -1.62
C ALA A 229 8.87 19.98 -2.76
N PRO A 230 8.93 21.32 -2.85
CA PRO A 230 9.80 22.01 -3.81
C PRO A 230 11.29 21.65 -3.66
N GLY A 231 11.71 21.22 -2.47
CA GLY A 231 13.07 20.74 -2.23
C GLY A 231 13.35 19.35 -2.78
N TRP A 232 12.33 18.56 -3.16
CA TRP A 232 12.46 17.15 -3.53
C TRP A 232 12.04 16.89 -5.00
N PRO A 233 12.67 17.53 -5.99
CA PRO A 233 12.21 17.50 -7.37
C PRO A 233 12.27 16.09 -8.01
N ALA A 234 13.14 15.21 -7.50
CA ALA A 234 13.36 13.87 -8.01
C ALA A 234 12.75 12.75 -7.14
N LEU A 235 11.87 13.09 -6.18
CA LEU A 235 11.32 12.13 -5.23
C LEU A 235 10.42 11.10 -5.92
N GLU A 236 10.72 9.82 -5.71
CA GLU A 236 10.00 8.69 -6.29
C GLU A 236 9.14 7.96 -5.24
N GLU A 237 9.59 7.89 -3.99
CA GLU A 237 8.88 7.18 -2.92
C GLU A 237 8.75 8.07 -1.68
N LEU A 238 7.52 8.18 -1.19
CA LEU A 238 7.19 8.96 -0.01
C LEU A 238 6.35 8.11 0.96
N TYR A 239 6.91 7.90 2.16
CA TYR A 239 6.26 7.16 3.23
C TYR A 239 5.86 8.12 4.35
N LEU A 240 4.56 8.16 4.65
CA LEU A 240 3.93 9.07 5.60
C LEU A 240 3.03 8.32 6.60
N THR A 241 3.34 7.05 6.88
CA THR A 241 2.52 6.20 7.75
C THR A 241 2.39 6.76 9.17
N SER A 242 1.18 6.68 9.75
CA SER A 242 0.88 7.08 11.14
C SER A 242 1.27 8.53 11.46
N ASN A 243 0.84 9.47 10.64
CA ASN A 243 1.04 10.91 10.85
C ASN A 243 -0.28 11.63 11.20
N ASN A 244 -0.27 12.96 11.15
CA ASN A 244 -1.45 13.80 11.38
C ASN A 244 -2.05 14.30 10.05
N ILE A 245 -2.03 13.47 9.00
CA ILE A 245 -2.59 13.82 7.70
C ILE A 245 -4.09 13.54 7.71
N THR A 246 -4.89 14.58 7.90
CA THR A 246 -6.36 14.47 7.96
C THR A 246 -7.05 15.07 6.74
N VAL A 247 -6.36 15.98 6.04
CA VAL A 247 -6.81 16.67 4.84
C VAL A 247 -5.75 16.55 3.76
N LEU A 248 -6.15 16.16 2.56
CA LEU A 248 -5.32 16.23 1.37
C LEU A 248 -5.57 17.54 0.62
N GLU A 249 -4.54 17.99 -0.08
CA GLU A 249 -4.56 19.16 -0.96
C GLU A 249 -3.88 18.78 -2.28
N ARG A 250 -4.17 19.52 -3.35
CA ARG A 250 -3.59 19.26 -4.65
C ARG A 250 -2.09 19.58 -4.66
N PRO A 251 -1.21 18.65 -5.08
CA PRO A 251 0.22 18.91 -5.19
C PRO A 251 0.53 19.67 -6.49
N ASP A 252 0.32 20.99 -6.49
CA ASP A 252 0.54 21.84 -7.66
C ASP A 252 2.03 22.00 -7.99
N ASN A 253 2.45 21.44 -9.14
CA ASN A 253 3.83 21.46 -9.64
C ASN A 253 4.89 20.85 -8.72
N VAL A 254 4.48 20.13 -7.67
CA VAL A 254 5.35 19.39 -6.76
C VAL A 254 5.06 17.89 -6.83
N LEU A 255 6.00 17.06 -6.37
CA LEU A 255 5.86 15.59 -6.34
C LEU A 255 5.56 14.94 -7.71
N GLN A 256 5.92 15.60 -8.82
CA GLN A 256 5.59 15.14 -10.18
C GLN A 256 6.34 13.86 -10.60
N SER A 257 7.44 13.54 -9.92
CA SER A 257 8.25 12.33 -10.07
C SER A 257 7.77 11.15 -9.23
N LEU A 258 6.81 11.38 -8.32
CA LEU A 258 6.39 10.41 -7.32
C LEU A 258 5.73 9.19 -7.95
N LYS A 259 6.20 8.00 -7.56
CA LYS A 259 5.74 6.68 -8.01
C LYS A 259 5.06 5.90 -6.90
N LEU A 260 5.48 6.08 -5.64
CA LEU A 260 4.89 5.43 -4.47
C LEU A 260 4.52 6.47 -3.42
N LEU A 261 3.28 6.40 -2.95
CA LEU A 261 2.79 7.19 -1.83
C LEU A 261 2.13 6.27 -0.80
N ASP A 262 2.69 6.24 0.42
CA ASP A 262 2.09 5.55 1.56
C ASP A 262 1.53 6.56 2.56
N LEU A 263 0.21 6.55 2.71
CA LEU A 263 -0.57 7.37 3.63
C LEU A 263 -1.23 6.53 4.72
N SER A 264 -0.77 5.30 4.95
CA SER A 264 -1.40 4.37 5.88
C SER A 264 -1.50 4.93 7.30
N ASP A 265 -2.52 4.52 8.05
CA ASP A 265 -2.76 4.89 9.44
C ASP A 265 -2.90 6.42 9.66
N ASN A 266 -3.34 7.15 8.63
CA ASN A 266 -3.73 8.57 8.71
C ASN A 266 -5.24 8.70 8.60
N GLN A 267 -5.91 9.24 9.62
CA GLN A 267 -7.37 9.34 9.66
C GLN A 267 -7.87 10.50 8.78
N LEU A 268 -8.13 10.22 7.49
CA LEU A 268 -8.65 11.19 6.53
C LEU A 268 -10.10 11.57 6.87
N LEU A 269 -10.44 12.86 6.76
CA LEU A 269 -11.74 13.37 7.22
C LEU A 269 -12.94 12.86 6.40
N ASP A 270 -12.81 12.60 5.09
CA ASP A 270 -13.86 11.93 4.30
C ASP A 270 -13.36 11.39 2.92
N GLY A 271 -14.07 10.40 2.37
CA GLY A 271 -13.64 9.48 1.31
C GLY A 271 -13.44 10.05 -0.10
N ASN A 272 -13.93 11.26 -0.40
CA ASN A 272 -13.74 11.83 -1.73
C ASN A 272 -12.41 12.58 -1.88
N GLN A 273 -11.57 12.75 -0.86
CA GLN A 273 -10.35 13.56 -1.00
C GLN A 273 -9.29 13.00 -1.98
N LEU A 274 -9.42 11.75 -2.42
CA LEU A 274 -8.48 11.13 -3.35
C LEU A 274 -8.38 11.87 -4.69
N HIS A 275 -9.46 12.54 -5.14
CA HIS A 275 -9.41 13.33 -6.38
C HIS A 275 -8.43 14.52 -6.30
N LEU A 276 -8.07 14.97 -5.09
CA LEU A 276 -7.13 16.08 -4.89
C LEU A 276 -5.70 15.68 -5.27
N ILE A 277 -5.30 14.44 -4.99
CA ILE A 277 -3.98 13.90 -5.35
C ILE A 277 -4.01 13.08 -6.65
N ALA A 278 -5.17 12.95 -7.29
CA ALA A 278 -5.37 12.18 -8.52
C ALA A 278 -4.53 12.63 -9.71
N HIS A 279 -4.03 13.86 -9.69
CA HIS A 279 -3.28 14.47 -10.78
C HIS A 279 -1.77 14.17 -10.72
N LEU A 280 -1.31 13.32 -9.79
CA LEU A 280 0.06 12.84 -9.75
C LEU A 280 0.32 11.92 -10.98
N PRO A 281 1.08 12.38 -11.99
CA PRO A 281 1.06 11.76 -13.31
C PRO A 281 1.80 10.43 -13.36
N ARG A 282 2.76 10.23 -12.44
CA ARG A 282 3.64 9.06 -12.37
C ARG A 282 3.34 8.12 -11.21
N LEU A 283 2.29 8.39 -10.42
CA LEU A 283 1.99 7.58 -9.24
C LEU A 283 1.56 6.17 -9.68
N GLU A 284 2.37 5.17 -9.33
CA GLU A 284 2.16 3.76 -9.66
C GLU A 284 1.59 2.96 -8.48
N GLN A 285 1.92 3.37 -7.25
CA GLN A 285 1.50 2.70 -6.03
C GLN A 285 0.92 3.70 -5.03
N LEU A 286 -0.29 3.41 -4.55
CA LEU A 286 -0.97 4.18 -3.53
C LEU A 286 -1.41 3.25 -2.40
N ILE A 287 -0.87 3.50 -1.21
CA ILE A 287 -1.14 2.72 -0.01
C ILE A 287 -1.95 3.59 0.95
N LEU A 288 -3.17 3.16 1.23
CA LEU A 288 -4.18 3.84 2.03
C LEU A 288 -4.73 2.88 3.08
N ARG A 289 -3.87 2.09 3.74
CA ARG A 289 -4.32 1.15 4.76
C ARG A 289 -4.79 1.91 6.00
N ASN A 290 -5.94 1.53 6.56
CA ASN A 290 -6.44 2.12 7.81
C ASN A 290 -6.49 3.66 7.80
N THR A 291 -7.01 4.24 6.71
CA THR A 291 -7.14 5.69 6.56
C THR A 291 -8.54 6.20 6.87
N GLY A 292 -9.48 5.30 7.14
CA GLY A 292 -10.87 5.63 7.44
C GLY A 292 -11.74 5.91 6.21
N ILE A 293 -11.22 5.68 5.00
CA ILE A 293 -11.97 5.91 3.76
C ILE A 293 -13.25 5.08 3.75
N SER A 294 -14.37 5.74 3.47
CA SER A 294 -15.72 5.14 3.46
C SER A 294 -16.26 4.94 2.04
N SER A 295 -15.79 5.74 1.09
CA SER A 295 -16.23 5.70 -0.31
C SER A 295 -15.09 6.14 -1.25
N ILE A 296 -15.13 5.68 -2.50
CA ILE A 296 -14.23 6.08 -3.58
C ILE A 296 -15.10 6.47 -4.78
N HIS A 297 -14.79 7.61 -5.39
CA HIS A 297 -15.53 8.12 -6.55
C HIS A 297 -14.63 8.92 -7.49
N PHE A 298 -14.81 8.72 -8.80
CA PHE A 298 -14.13 9.45 -9.88
C PHE A 298 -15.19 10.18 -10.72
N PRO A 299 -15.45 11.47 -10.44
CA PRO A 299 -16.59 12.21 -11.00
C PRO A 299 -16.37 12.71 -12.43
N ASP A 300 -15.17 12.58 -12.99
CA ASP A 300 -14.85 13.10 -14.34
C ASP A 300 -15.48 12.27 -15.48
N VAL A 301 -15.91 11.04 -15.18
CA VAL A 301 -16.54 10.14 -16.15
C VAL A 301 -17.69 9.32 -15.53
N GLY A 302 -18.65 8.94 -16.37
CA GLY A 302 -19.74 8.03 -16.00
C GLY A 302 -19.32 6.57 -15.85
N PHE A 303 -20.27 5.70 -15.50
CA PHE A 303 -20.05 4.25 -15.37
C PHE A 303 -19.61 3.62 -16.70
N GLY A 304 -18.69 2.67 -16.64
CA GLY A 304 -18.15 1.95 -17.81
C GLY A 304 -17.08 2.70 -18.60
N CYS A 305 -16.80 3.96 -18.28
CA CYS A 305 -15.75 4.77 -18.88
C CYS A 305 -14.44 4.71 -18.06
N LYS A 306 -13.31 5.13 -18.67
CA LYS A 306 -12.03 5.24 -17.96
C LYS A 306 -11.75 6.70 -17.57
N THR A 307 -11.34 6.92 -16.32
CA THR A 307 -11.03 8.24 -15.76
C THR A 307 -9.65 8.73 -16.23
N LYS A 308 -9.45 10.06 -16.25
CA LYS A 308 -8.12 10.68 -16.41
C LYS A 308 -7.36 10.78 -15.09
N MET A 309 -8.05 10.56 -13.96
CA MET A 309 -7.46 10.53 -12.63
C MET A 309 -6.53 9.32 -12.48
N PHE A 310 -5.40 9.51 -11.80
CA PHE A 310 -4.40 8.47 -11.51
C PHE A 310 -3.99 7.66 -12.77
N PRO A 311 -3.47 8.32 -13.81
CA PRO A 311 -3.25 7.68 -15.12
C PRO A 311 -2.28 6.49 -15.07
N SER A 312 -1.33 6.52 -14.14
CA SER A 312 -0.27 5.51 -14.00
C SER A 312 -0.48 4.53 -12.84
N LEU A 313 -1.57 4.62 -12.09
CA LEU A 313 -1.75 3.85 -10.86
C LEU A 313 -1.99 2.37 -11.16
N LYS A 314 -1.05 1.53 -10.72
CA LYS A 314 -1.04 0.08 -10.93
C LYS A 314 -1.41 -0.68 -9.67
N HIS A 315 -0.99 -0.21 -8.50
CA HIS A 315 -1.20 -0.90 -7.23
C HIS A 315 -1.96 0.02 -6.26
N LEU A 316 -3.11 -0.46 -5.80
CA LEU A 316 -3.93 0.22 -4.79
C LEU A 316 -4.12 -0.70 -3.59
N ALA A 317 -3.74 -0.21 -2.41
CA ALA A 317 -4.00 -0.89 -1.14
C ALA A 317 -4.94 -0.04 -0.28
N ILE A 318 -6.15 -0.55 -0.04
CA ILE A 318 -7.22 0.08 0.73
C ILE A 318 -7.68 -0.84 1.87
N ASN A 319 -6.77 -1.68 2.39
CA ASN A 319 -7.06 -2.58 3.51
C ASN A 319 -7.49 -1.80 4.76
N ASP A 320 -8.28 -2.44 5.62
CA ASP A 320 -8.63 -1.93 6.96
C ASP A 320 -9.36 -0.57 6.91
N ASN A 321 -10.24 -0.37 5.93
CA ASN A 321 -11.00 0.86 5.74
C ASN A 321 -12.51 0.66 6.04
N LYS A 322 -13.30 1.70 5.82
CA LYS A 322 -14.74 1.75 6.15
C LYS A 322 -15.62 1.63 4.91
N ILE A 323 -15.11 1.04 3.82
CA ILE A 323 -15.83 0.92 2.55
C ILE A 323 -16.93 -0.13 2.69
N SER A 324 -18.19 0.32 2.68
CA SER A 324 -19.35 -0.55 2.86
C SER A 324 -20.11 -0.85 1.55
N GLN A 325 -19.93 -0.03 0.52
CA GLN A 325 -20.72 -0.10 -0.72
C GLN A 325 -19.90 -0.61 -1.89
N TRP A 326 -20.50 -1.51 -2.68
CA TRP A 326 -19.91 -2.01 -3.94
C TRP A 326 -19.71 -0.93 -4.99
N SER A 327 -20.42 0.20 -4.91
CA SER A 327 -20.21 1.34 -5.79
C SER A 327 -18.76 1.81 -5.79
N SER A 328 -18.10 1.82 -4.63
CA SER A 328 -16.67 2.19 -4.54
C SER A 328 -15.76 1.20 -5.25
N ILE A 329 -16.10 -0.09 -5.25
CA ILE A 329 -15.36 -1.13 -5.97
C ILE A 329 -15.59 -1.02 -7.47
N ASN A 330 -16.82 -0.71 -7.89
CA ASN A 330 -17.15 -0.45 -9.29
C ASN A 330 -16.35 0.73 -9.86
N GLU A 331 -16.15 1.79 -9.06
CA GLU A 331 -15.36 2.96 -9.45
C GLU A 331 -13.90 2.63 -9.75
N LEU A 332 -13.33 1.60 -9.12
CA LEU A 332 -11.95 1.17 -9.38
C LEU A 332 -11.74 0.65 -10.81
N ASP A 333 -12.79 0.18 -11.49
CA ASP A 333 -12.67 -0.19 -12.90
C ASP A 333 -12.33 1.03 -13.77
N LYS A 334 -12.73 2.24 -13.39
CA LYS A 334 -12.44 3.46 -14.16
C LYS A 334 -10.93 3.72 -14.28
N LEU A 335 -10.11 3.23 -13.35
CA LEU A 335 -8.66 3.44 -13.32
C LEU A 335 -7.98 2.68 -14.48
N PRO A 336 -7.37 3.36 -15.47
CA PRO A 336 -6.93 2.72 -16.71
C PRO A 336 -5.78 1.70 -16.50
N SER A 337 -4.91 1.96 -15.53
CA SER A 337 -3.67 1.21 -15.31
C SER A 337 -3.71 0.26 -14.13
N LEU A 338 -4.83 0.16 -13.39
CA LEU A 338 -4.91 -0.64 -12.18
C LEU A 338 -4.65 -2.12 -12.51
N ARG A 339 -3.76 -2.78 -11.77
CA ARG A 339 -3.41 -4.20 -11.92
C ARG A 339 -3.47 -4.97 -10.61
N SER A 340 -3.22 -4.32 -9.48
CA SER A 340 -3.22 -4.95 -8.17
C SER A 340 -4.11 -4.21 -7.20
N LEU A 341 -4.97 -4.96 -6.50
CA LEU A 341 -5.84 -4.44 -5.46
C LEU A 341 -5.63 -5.23 -4.17
N GLN A 342 -5.48 -4.53 -3.05
CA GLN A 342 -5.61 -5.10 -1.71
C GLN A 342 -6.76 -4.38 -0.99
N CYS A 343 -7.79 -5.10 -0.58
CA CYS A 343 -9.01 -4.52 -0.03
C CYS A 343 -9.58 -5.26 1.18
N HIS A 344 -8.75 -6.04 1.89
CA HIS A 344 -9.16 -6.75 3.09
C HIS A 344 -9.72 -5.84 4.18
N ASN A 345 -10.46 -6.43 5.12
CA ASN A 345 -11.05 -5.77 6.28
C ASN A 345 -11.81 -4.49 5.93
N ASN A 346 -12.72 -4.59 4.95
CA ASN A 346 -13.69 -3.55 4.64
C ASN A 346 -15.11 -4.11 4.75
N PRO A 347 -16.09 -3.35 5.26
CA PRO A 347 -17.46 -3.84 5.46
C PRO A 347 -18.15 -4.42 4.22
N PHE A 348 -17.81 -3.97 2.99
CA PHE A 348 -18.39 -4.54 1.77
C PHE A 348 -18.05 -6.03 1.60
N MET A 349 -16.95 -6.50 2.19
CA MET A 349 -16.55 -7.91 2.11
C MET A 349 -17.49 -8.83 2.90
N ASP A 350 -18.18 -8.30 3.90
CA ASP A 350 -19.13 -9.06 4.71
C ASP A 350 -20.50 -9.25 4.01
N THR A 351 -20.68 -8.65 2.83
CA THR A 351 -21.93 -8.75 2.04
C THR A 351 -22.14 -10.12 1.42
N GLU A 352 -21.09 -10.92 1.26
CA GLU A 352 -21.13 -12.28 0.74
C GLU A 352 -20.41 -13.22 1.71
N LYS A 353 -21.10 -14.28 2.14
CA LYS A 353 -20.58 -15.23 3.14
C LYS A 353 -19.55 -16.18 2.56
N ASN A 354 -19.61 -16.44 1.26
CA ASN A 354 -18.65 -17.30 0.57
C ASN A 354 -17.46 -16.47 0.05
N PRO A 355 -16.24 -16.65 0.60
CA PRO A 355 -15.06 -15.88 0.18
C PRO A 355 -14.71 -16.06 -1.31
N GLU A 356 -14.96 -17.24 -1.88
CA GLU A 356 -14.71 -17.50 -3.30
C GLU A 356 -15.68 -16.72 -4.19
N THR A 357 -16.97 -16.71 -3.84
CA THR A 357 -17.97 -15.91 -4.55
C THR A 357 -17.62 -14.42 -4.46
N LEU A 358 -17.25 -13.93 -3.27
CA LEU A 358 -16.83 -12.54 -3.07
C LEU A 358 -15.64 -12.18 -3.97
N ARG A 359 -14.62 -13.06 -4.01
CA ARG A 359 -13.45 -12.89 -4.86
C ARG A 359 -13.84 -12.82 -6.34
N GLN A 360 -14.69 -13.75 -6.81
CA GLN A 360 -15.19 -13.77 -8.18
C GLN A 360 -15.94 -12.47 -8.54
N LEU A 361 -16.78 -11.95 -7.63
CA LEU A 361 -17.50 -10.68 -7.85
C LEU A 361 -16.53 -9.51 -8.05
N ILE A 362 -15.47 -9.40 -7.26
CA ILE A 362 -14.45 -8.34 -7.42
C ILE A 362 -13.74 -8.50 -8.77
N ILE A 363 -13.34 -9.73 -9.12
CA ILE A 363 -12.64 -10.03 -10.40
C ILE A 363 -13.49 -9.63 -11.61
N ALA A 364 -14.80 -9.93 -11.58
CA ALA A 364 -15.72 -9.61 -12.66
C ALA A 364 -15.99 -8.09 -12.77
N LYS A 365 -16.03 -7.40 -11.62
CA LYS A 365 -16.27 -5.95 -11.54
C LYS A 365 -15.08 -5.09 -11.96
N ILE A 366 -13.85 -5.62 -11.95
CA ILE A 366 -12.64 -4.88 -12.34
C ILE A 366 -11.91 -5.62 -13.49
N SER A 367 -12.00 -5.06 -14.70
CA SER A 367 -11.56 -5.69 -15.96
C SER A 367 -10.10 -6.13 -15.96
N GLN A 368 -9.25 -5.24 -15.48
CA GLN A 368 -7.82 -5.21 -15.74
C GLN A 368 -6.99 -5.76 -14.58
N LEU A 369 -7.66 -6.30 -13.55
CA LEU A 369 -7.00 -6.77 -12.34
C LEU A 369 -6.20 -8.05 -12.60
N GLU A 370 -4.93 -8.06 -12.23
CA GLU A 370 -4.03 -9.22 -12.36
C GLU A 370 -3.77 -9.86 -10.99
N VAL A 371 -3.77 -9.05 -9.92
CA VAL A 371 -3.53 -9.51 -8.56
C VAL A 371 -4.62 -8.95 -7.63
N LEU A 372 -5.29 -9.84 -6.90
CA LEU A 372 -6.25 -9.47 -5.87
C LEU A 372 -5.81 -10.05 -4.54
N ASN A 373 -5.65 -9.19 -3.55
CA ASN A 373 -5.33 -9.58 -2.18
C ASN A 373 -4.04 -10.41 -2.10
N LYS A 374 -3.03 -10.00 -2.89
CA LYS A 374 -1.72 -10.67 -3.06
C LYS A 374 -1.78 -12.05 -3.73
N SER A 375 -2.95 -12.45 -4.26
CA SER A 375 -3.12 -13.67 -5.05
C SER A 375 -3.31 -13.31 -6.52
N GLU A 376 -2.54 -13.95 -7.39
CA GLU A 376 -2.69 -13.86 -8.85
C GLU A 376 -4.10 -14.29 -9.28
N ILE A 377 -4.62 -13.67 -10.35
CA ILE A 377 -5.88 -14.02 -11.00
C ILE A 377 -5.55 -14.74 -12.29
N LEU A 378 -5.87 -16.04 -12.35
CA LEU A 378 -5.60 -16.83 -13.54
C LEU A 378 -6.62 -16.53 -14.66
N PRO A 379 -6.26 -16.65 -15.95
CA PRO A 379 -7.19 -16.41 -17.05
C PRO A 379 -8.48 -17.27 -16.98
N ALA A 380 -8.36 -18.53 -16.55
CA ALA A 380 -9.49 -19.43 -16.37
C ALA A 380 -10.41 -19.00 -15.21
N GLU A 381 -9.83 -18.55 -14.10
CA GLU A 381 -10.56 -17.99 -12.95
C GLU A 381 -11.33 -16.74 -13.36
N ARG A 382 -10.68 -15.82 -14.09
CA ARG A 382 -11.32 -14.61 -14.61
C ARG A 382 -12.49 -14.94 -15.54
N LYS A 383 -12.30 -15.86 -16.49
CA LYS A 383 -13.37 -16.30 -17.39
C LYS A 383 -14.55 -16.88 -16.61
N GLY A 384 -14.29 -17.74 -15.63
CA GLY A 384 -15.32 -18.31 -14.75
C GLY A 384 -16.07 -17.23 -13.96
N ALA A 385 -15.34 -16.34 -13.29
CA ALA A 385 -15.90 -15.25 -12.51
C ALA A 385 -16.80 -14.32 -13.35
N GLU A 386 -16.37 -13.96 -14.57
CA GLU A 386 -17.15 -13.12 -15.47
C GLU A 386 -18.44 -13.81 -15.96
N LEU A 387 -18.40 -15.11 -16.24
CA LEU A 387 -19.58 -15.89 -16.63
C LEU A 387 -20.55 -16.04 -15.46
N ASP A 388 -20.05 -16.38 -14.27
CA ASP A 388 -20.87 -16.51 -13.07
C ASP A 388 -21.53 -15.18 -12.69
N TYR A 389 -20.79 -14.07 -12.75
CA TYR A 389 -21.33 -12.72 -12.56
C TYR A 389 -22.50 -12.42 -13.51
N ARG A 390 -22.36 -12.79 -14.79
CA ARG A 390 -23.40 -12.61 -15.80
C ARG A 390 -24.67 -13.40 -15.45
N LYS A 391 -24.51 -14.65 -14.95
CA LYS A 391 -25.63 -15.50 -14.52
C LYS A 391 -26.30 -14.97 -13.25
N ILE A 392 -25.52 -14.56 -12.26
CA ILE A 392 -26.00 -14.05 -10.97
C ILE A 392 -26.92 -12.84 -11.16
N PHE A 393 -26.50 -11.87 -11.98
CA PHE A 393 -27.24 -10.61 -12.16
C PHE A 393 -28.13 -10.57 -13.42
N GLY A 394 -28.32 -11.72 -14.09
CA GLY A 394 -29.07 -11.74 -15.34
C GLY A 394 -30.57 -11.48 -15.18
N ASN A 395 -31.18 -11.95 -14.08
CA ASN A 395 -32.57 -11.63 -13.78
C ASN A 395 -32.75 -10.15 -13.43
N ASP A 396 -31.81 -9.57 -12.69
CA ASP A 396 -31.82 -8.14 -12.35
C ASP A 396 -31.67 -7.27 -13.61
N TRP A 397 -30.81 -7.69 -14.54
CA TRP A 397 -30.64 -7.03 -15.83
C TRP A 397 -31.93 -7.04 -16.66
N LEU A 398 -32.63 -8.19 -16.74
CA LEU A 398 -33.92 -8.28 -17.44
C LEU A 398 -34.98 -7.39 -16.79
N ALA A 399 -35.08 -7.43 -15.46
CA ALA A 399 -36.00 -6.59 -14.69
C ALA A 399 -35.70 -5.10 -14.90
N ALA A 400 -34.43 -4.75 -15.10
CA ALA A 400 -33.99 -3.40 -15.40
C ALA A 400 -34.24 -2.94 -16.85
N GLY A 401 -34.87 -3.75 -17.71
CA GLY A 401 -35.12 -3.40 -19.12
C GLY A 401 -34.05 -3.92 -20.10
N GLY A 402 -33.18 -4.80 -19.62
CA GLY A 402 -32.26 -5.56 -20.45
C GLY A 402 -32.97 -6.47 -21.46
N ASN A 403 -32.41 -6.63 -22.66
CA ASN A 403 -32.99 -7.50 -23.67
C ASN A 403 -31.93 -8.15 -24.58
N TRP A 404 -32.23 -9.37 -25.05
CA TRP A 404 -31.41 -10.06 -26.05
C TRP A 404 -31.40 -9.37 -27.40
N ASN A 405 -32.48 -8.65 -27.75
CA ASN A 405 -32.55 -7.84 -28.94
C ASN A 405 -31.86 -6.47 -28.68
N PRO A 406 -30.78 -6.12 -29.41
CA PRO A 406 -30.07 -4.86 -29.23
C PRO A 406 -30.94 -3.60 -29.29
N GLU A 407 -31.98 -3.58 -30.13
CA GLU A 407 -32.87 -2.41 -30.27
C GLU A 407 -33.79 -2.20 -29.04
N LYS A 408 -34.08 -3.30 -28.33
CA LYS A 408 -34.93 -3.30 -27.13
C LYS A 408 -34.12 -3.28 -25.83
N ASN A 409 -32.80 -3.45 -25.92
CA ASN A 409 -31.92 -3.52 -24.77
C ASN A 409 -31.70 -2.12 -24.17
N LYS A 410 -32.50 -1.77 -23.15
CA LYS A 410 -32.47 -0.46 -22.48
C LYS A 410 -32.42 -0.65 -20.96
N PRO A 411 -31.30 -1.18 -20.42
CA PRO A 411 -31.15 -1.34 -18.99
C PRO A 411 -31.18 0.03 -18.28
N SER A 412 -31.82 0.06 -17.10
CA SER A 412 -31.94 1.23 -16.24
C SER A 412 -30.57 1.79 -15.82
N GLU A 413 -30.53 3.09 -15.52
CA GLU A 413 -29.32 3.76 -15.06
C GLU A 413 -28.84 3.20 -13.70
N GLU A 414 -29.77 2.85 -12.82
CA GLU A 414 -29.50 2.21 -11.53
C GLU A 414 -28.77 0.88 -11.69
N PHE A 415 -29.22 0.04 -12.64
CA PHE A 415 -28.53 -1.21 -12.95
C PHE A 415 -27.14 -0.97 -13.52
N LEU A 416 -26.98 0.00 -14.43
CA LEU A 416 -25.69 0.34 -15.02
C LEU A 416 -24.70 0.89 -13.98
N ALA A 417 -25.16 1.65 -13.00
CA ALA A 417 -24.34 2.13 -11.89
C ALA A 417 -23.90 0.99 -10.95
N ALA A 418 -24.80 0.05 -10.65
CA ALA A 418 -24.52 -1.12 -9.82
C ALA A 418 -23.65 -2.18 -10.54
N HIS A 419 -23.78 -2.28 -11.86
CA HIS A 419 -23.10 -3.28 -12.71
C HIS A 419 -22.47 -2.68 -13.98
N PRO A 420 -21.50 -1.74 -13.90
CA PRO A 420 -20.98 -1.02 -15.07
C PRO A 420 -20.33 -1.92 -16.14
N ARG A 421 -19.82 -3.07 -15.72
CA ARG A 421 -19.18 -4.08 -16.56
C ARG A 421 -20.17 -4.99 -17.29
N TYR A 422 -21.43 -5.03 -16.87
CA TYR A 422 -22.38 -6.01 -17.40
C TYR A 422 -22.60 -5.88 -18.92
N PRO A 423 -22.75 -4.67 -19.51
CA PRO A 423 -22.90 -4.53 -20.96
C PRO A 423 -21.69 -5.07 -21.75
N SER A 424 -20.46 -4.80 -21.29
CA SER A 424 -19.25 -5.26 -21.98
C SER A 424 -19.06 -6.78 -21.85
N LEU A 425 -19.49 -7.38 -20.73
CA LEU A 425 -19.52 -8.83 -20.56
C LEU A 425 -20.57 -9.50 -21.46
N CYS A 426 -21.74 -8.88 -21.65
CA CYS A 426 -22.74 -9.35 -22.61
C CYS A 426 -22.22 -9.30 -24.04
N LEU A 427 -21.48 -8.25 -24.43
CA LEU A 427 -20.84 -8.19 -25.74
C LEU A 427 -19.78 -9.30 -25.90
N LYS A 428 -18.98 -9.56 -24.86
CA LYS A 428 -17.90 -10.55 -24.90
C LYS A 428 -18.40 -11.99 -24.93
N TYR A 429 -19.34 -12.34 -24.06
CA TYR A 429 -19.79 -13.73 -23.87
C TYR A 429 -21.18 -14.02 -24.43
N GLY A 430 -21.90 -13.02 -24.92
CA GLY A 430 -23.33 -13.09 -25.22
C GLY A 430 -24.16 -12.72 -24.00
N VAL A 431 -25.47 -12.59 -24.19
CA VAL A 431 -26.43 -12.40 -23.09
C VAL A 431 -26.71 -13.75 -22.42
N PRO A 432 -26.96 -13.85 -21.10
CA PRO A 432 -27.40 -15.11 -20.49
C PRO A 432 -28.65 -15.65 -21.16
N GLU A 433 -28.68 -16.94 -21.48
CA GLU A 433 -29.90 -17.60 -21.94
C GLU A 433 -30.90 -17.77 -20.79
N GLU A 434 -32.21 -17.81 -21.10
CA GLU A 434 -33.26 -17.99 -20.09
C GLU A 434 -33.03 -19.24 -19.22
N GLY A 435 -32.51 -20.33 -19.80
CA GLY A 435 -32.15 -21.55 -19.08
C GLY A 435 -31.01 -21.36 -18.08
N GLU A 436 -30.07 -20.43 -18.33
CA GLU A 436 -29.00 -20.12 -17.38
C GLU A 436 -29.52 -19.39 -16.13
N LEU A 437 -30.64 -18.68 -16.28
CA LEU A 437 -31.22 -17.83 -15.24
C LEU A 437 -32.26 -18.55 -14.38
N LYS A 438 -32.66 -19.76 -14.78
CA LYS A 438 -33.51 -20.63 -13.96
C LYS A 438 -32.71 -21.09 -12.74
N GLY A 439 -33.15 -20.66 -11.55
CA GLY A 439 -32.55 -21.11 -10.29
C GLY A 439 -32.53 -22.63 -10.20
N ARG A 440 -31.52 -23.20 -9.51
CA ARG A 440 -31.41 -24.65 -9.26
C ARG A 440 -32.70 -25.16 -8.60
N GLN A 441 -33.60 -25.75 -9.38
CA GLN A 441 -34.77 -26.38 -8.81
C GLN A 441 -34.37 -27.66 -8.08
N PRO A 442 -35.05 -28.02 -6.98
CA PRO A 442 -34.87 -29.33 -6.36
C PRO A 442 -35.17 -30.41 -7.39
N LEU A 443 -34.22 -31.32 -7.61
CA LEU A 443 -34.34 -32.46 -8.53
C LEU A 443 -35.53 -33.34 -8.11
N THR A 444 -36.71 -33.04 -8.62
CA THR A 444 -37.86 -33.95 -8.58
C THR A 444 -37.81 -34.80 -9.84
N LEU A 445 -37.65 -36.11 -9.65
CA LEU A 445 -37.28 -37.12 -10.66
C LEU A 445 -38.21 -37.27 -11.88
N LYS A 446 -39.27 -36.45 -12.03
CA LYS A 446 -40.33 -36.69 -13.02
C LYS A 446 -40.32 -35.79 -14.26
N ASN A 447 -39.59 -34.67 -14.25
CA ASN A 447 -39.45 -33.79 -15.41
C ASN A 447 -37.97 -33.45 -15.57
N GLN A 448 -37.36 -33.62 -16.76
CA GLN A 448 -36.07 -33.05 -17.25
C GLN A 448 -35.29 -34.04 -18.16
N LEU A 449 -35.90 -34.55 -19.23
CA LEU A 449 -35.15 -35.12 -20.36
C LEU A 449 -35.06 -34.05 -21.45
N LEU A 450 -33.85 -33.60 -21.76
CA LEU A 450 -33.57 -32.73 -22.89
C LEU A 450 -33.62 -33.55 -24.17
N THR A 451 -34.40 -33.10 -25.14
CA THR A 451 -34.39 -33.62 -26.50
C THR A 451 -33.32 -32.85 -27.27
N LEU A 452 -32.18 -33.49 -27.51
CA LEU A 452 -31.02 -32.89 -28.15
C LEU A 452 -30.81 -33.50 -29.53
N THR A 453 -30.45 -32.64 -30.49
CA THR A 453 -30.04 -33.08 -31.83
C THR A 453 -28.53 -33.26 -31.86
N ILE A 454 -28.05 -34.45 -32.21
CA ILE A 454 -26.62 -34.73 -32.30
C ILE A 454 -26.21 -34.69 -33.78
N LYS A 455 -25.27 -33.81 -34.13
CA LYS A 455 -24.71 -33.69 -35.49
C LYS A 455 -23.21 -33.93 -35.49
N CYS A 456 -22.70 -34.47 -36.59
CA CYS A 456 -21.27 -34.63 -36.84
C CYS A 456 -20.88 -33.70 -38.01
N PRO A 457 -20.36 -32.49 -37.75
CA PRO A 457 -20.07 -31.51 -38.81
C PRO A 457 -19.13 -32.05 -39.90
N GLU A 458 -18.21 -32.92 -39.53
CA GLU A 458 -17.21 -33.53 -40.42
C GLU A 458 -17.77 -34.64 -41.32
N LYS A 459 -19.02 -35.07 -41.09
CA LYS A 459 -19.75 -36.06 -41.89
C LYS A 459 -21.15 -35.54 -42.20
N PRO A 460 -21.30 -34.56 -43.11
CA PRO A 460 -22.60 -33.94 -43.42
C PRO A 460 -23.62 -34.92 -44.00
N GLU A 461 -23.17 -36.05 -44.56
CA GLU A 461 -24.05 -37.12 -45.06
C GLU A 461 -24.72 -37.95 -43.95
N GLN A 462 -24.18 -37.89 -42.73
CA GLN A 462 -24.74 -38.61 -41.59
C GLN A 462 -25.96 -37.87 -41.03
N LYS A 463 -27.11 -38.53 -41.05
CA LYS A 463 -28.36 -37.94 -40.53
C LYS A 463 -28.21 -37.57 -39.05
N PRO A 464 -28.65 -36.36 -38.65
CA PRO A 464 -28.69 -35.97 -37.24
C PRO A 464 -29.47 -36.99 -36.40
N VAL A 465 -28.98 -37.27 -35.20
CA VAL A 465 -29.61 -38.23 -34.29
C VAL A 465 -30.23 -37.48 -33.12
N GLU A 466 -31.54 -37.64 -32.94
CA GLU A 466 -32.24 -37.08 -31.78
C GLU A 466 -32.10 -38.01 -30.56
N LYS A 467 -31.71 -37.46 -29.42
CA LYS A 467 -31.59 -38.20 -28.16
C LYS A 467 -32.18 -37.43 -26.99
N LYS A 468 -32.91 -38.16 -26.15
CA LYS A 468 -33.43 -37.68 -24.87
C LYS A 468 -32.43 -37.98 -23.77
N LEU A 469 -31.76 -36.95 -23.26
CA LEU A 469 -30.73 -37.06 -22.23
C LEU A 469 -31.14 -36.32 -20.95
N PRO A 470 -30.90 -36.87 -19.75
CA PRO A 470 -31.11 -36.15 -18.51
C PRO A 470 -30.20 -34.92 -18.41
N GLU A 471 -30.73 -33.80 -17.91
CA GLU A 471 -29.95 -32.58 -17.63
C GLU A 471 -28.76 -32.83 -16.69
N SER A 472 -28.89 -33.82 -15.79
CA SER A 472 -27.86 -34.24 -14.83
C SER A 472 -26.78 -35.16 -15.42
N MET A 473 -26.88 -35.57 -16.69
CA MET A 473 -25.91 -36.46 -17.31
C MET A 473 -24.57 -35.75 -17.54
N THR A 474 -23.47 -36.34 -17.05
CA THR A 474 -22.12 -35.76 -17.23
C THR A 474 -21.63 -35.88 -18.65
N ILE A 475 -20.79 -34.94 -19.08
CA ILE A 475 -20.17 -34.95 -20.41
C ILE A 475 -19.42 -36.29 -20.66
N GLN A 476 -18.76 -36.85 -19.65
CA GLN A 476 -18.15 -38.18 -19.72
C GLN A 476 -19.16 -39.28 -20.10
N ARG A 477 -20.36 -39.25 -19.51
CA ARG A 477 -21.43 -40.21 -19.80
C ARG A 477 -22.01 -39.97 -21.19
N VAL A 478 -22.11 -38.71 -21.64
CA VAL A 478 -22.53 -38.36 -23.00
C VAL A 478 -21.52 -38.89 -24.02
N LYS A 479 -20.20 -38.70 -23.80
CA LYS A 479 -19.14 -39.31 -24.61
C LYS A 479 -19.22 -40.84 -24.63
N GLY A 480 -19.52 -41.47 -23.48
CA GLY A 480 -19.74 -42.91 -23.40
C GLY A 480 -20.97 -43.40 -24.18
N LEU A 481 -22.04 -42.58 -24.26
CA LEU A 481 -23.20 -42.85 -25.12
C LEU A 481 -22.82 -42.71 -26.60
N LEU A 482 -22.10 -41.65 -26.96
CA LEU A 482 -21.63 -41.38 -28.32
C LEU A 482 -20.68 -42.46 -28.83
N TYR A 483 -19.83 -43.03 -27.98
CA TYR A 483 -19.02 -44.21 -28.33
C TYR A 483 -19.88 -45.38 -28.81
N ARG A 484 -21.05 -45.62 -28.20
CA ARG A 484 -21.94 -46.70 -28.63
C ARG A 484 -22.53 -46.45 -30.01
N LEU A 485 -22.75 -45.18 -30.37
CA LEU A 485 -23.34 -44.74 -31.64
C LEU A 485 -22.30 -44.63 -32.76
N LEU A 486 -21.14 -44.06 -32.47
CA LEU A 486 -20.11 -43.69 -33.46
C LEU A 486 -18.93 -44.67 -33.50
N LYS A 487 -18.77 -45.52 -32.46
CA LYS A 487 -17.63 -46.43 -32.28
C LYS A 487 -16.26 -45.75 -32.18
N ILE A 488 -16.24 -44.51 -31.68
CA ILE A 488 -15.03 -43.68 -31.52
C ILE A 488 -14.75 -43.47 -30.03
N PRO A 489 -13.53 -43.75 -29.54
CA PRO A 489 -13.19 -43.59 -28.12
C PRO A 489 -13.57 -42.21 -27.59
N GLY A 490 -14.20 -42.17 -26.40
CA GLY A 490 -14.65 -40.91 -25.81
C GLY A 490 -13.54 -39.89 -25.56
N SER A 491 -12.28 -40.33 -25.43
CA SER A 491 -11.10 -39.48 -25.31
C SER A 491 -10.77 -38.68 -26.58
N GLU A 492 -11.20 -39.16 -27.75
CA GLU A 492 -10.99 -38.49 -29.04
C GLU A 492 -12.14 -37.53 -29.37
N LEU A 493 -13.31 -37.71 -28.75
CA LEU A 493 -14.48 -36.86 -29.00
C LEU A 493 -14.30 -35.46 -28.40
N LYS A 494 -14.40 -34.44 -29.25
CA LYS A 494 -14.60 -33.04 -28.88
C LYS A 494 -16.07 -32.68 -29.08
N LEU A 495 -16.68 -32.19 -28.02
CA LEU A 495 -18.10 -31.84 -28.00
C LEU A 495 -18.26 -30.33 -27.86
N SER A 496 -19.11 -29.75 -28.69
CA SER A 496 -19.65 -28.41 -28.48
C SER A 496 -21.17 -28.46 -28.62
N TYR A 497 -21.87 -27.41 -28.23
CA TYR A 497 -23.28 -27.24 -28.56
C TYR A 497 -23.53 -25.89 -29.23
N GLU A 498 -24.55 -25.88 -30.07
CA GLU A 498 -25.13 -24.69 -30.68
C GLU A 498 -26.57 -24.55 -30.16
N SER A 499 -26.87 -23.37 -29.61
CA SER A 499 -28.17 -23.05 -29.06
C SER A 499 -29.21 -22.89 -30.17
N SER A 500 -30.39 -23.47 -30.00
CA SER A 500 -31.48 -23.31 -31.00
C SER A 500 -31.99 -21.86 -31.10
N LYS A 501 -31.63 -21.01 -30.12
CA LYS A 501 -32.05 -19.59 -30.04
C LYS A 501 -31.01 -18.61 -30.59
N LEU A 502 -29.77 -19.04 -30.79
CA LEU A 502 -28.64 -18.22 -31.22
C LEU A 502 -27.82 -18.97 -32.28
N GLU A 503 -28.21 -18.84 -33.54
CA GLU A 503 -27.51 -19.46 -34.67
C GLU A 503 -26.08 -18.92 -34.82
N GLY A 504 -25.11 -19.83 -35.04
CA GLY A 504 -23.72 -19.51 -35.35
C GLY A 504 -22.77 -19.36 -34.16
N LYS A 505 -23.22 -19.55 -32.92
CA LYS A 505 -22.34 -19.50 -31.73
C LYS A 505 -22.23 -20.88 -31.07
N GLU A 506 -21.03 -21.44 -31.11
CA GLU A 506 -20.72 -22.71 -30.48
C GLU A 506 -20.11 -22.53 -29.09
N VAL A 507 -20.55 -23.35 -28.13
CA VAL A 507 -19.98 -23.42 -26.78
C VAL A 507 -19.39 -24.81 -26.56
N GLU A 508 -18.11 -24.86 -26.19
CA GLU A 508 -17.38 -26.12 -25.97
C GLU A 508 -17.79 -26.78 -24.66
N LEU A 509 -17.99 -28.11 -24.70
CA LEU A 509 -18.28 -28.97 -23.55
C LEU A 509 -16.96 -29.57 -23.03
N ASP A 510 -16.15 -28.70 -22.42
CA ASP A 510 -14.74 -28.88 -22.12
C ASP A 510 -14.41 -29.71 -20.86
N ASN A 511 -15.39 -30.04 -20.02
CA ASN A 511 -15.19 -30.70 -18.73
C ASN A 511 -16.06 -31.95 -18.59
N ASP A 512 -15.41 -33.10 -18.69
CA ASP A 512 -16.03 -34.42 -18.63
C ASP A 512 -16.82 -34.69 -17.34
N LEU A 513 -16.47 -34.05 -16.22
CA LEU A 513 -17.11 -34.25 -14.92
C LEU A 513 -18.33 -33.34 -14.71
N LYS A 514 -18.56 -32.35 -15.59
CA LYS A 514 -19.69 -31.44 -15.47
C LYS A 514 -20.95 -32.04 -16.13
N PRO A 515 -22.14 -31.85 -15.55
CA PRO A 515 -23.41 -32.26 -16.16
C PRO A 515 -23.83 -31.33 -17.31
N LEU A 516 -24.70 -31.79 -18.21
CA LEU A 516 -25.26 -30.98 -19.31
C LEU A 516 -25.85 -29.64 -18.80
N GLN A 517 -26.54 -29.65 -17.66
CA GLN A 517 -27.10 -28.43 -17.03
C GLN A 517 -26.04 -27.40 -16.63
N PHE A 518 -24.77 -27.78 -16.42
CA PHE A 518 -23.69 -26.83 -16.10
C PHE A 518 -23.41 -25.90 -17.29
N TYR A 519 -23.56 -26.44 -18.50
CA TYR A 519 -23.41 -25.73 -19.76
C TYR A 519 -24.70 -25.06 -20.22
N SER A 520 -25.75 -25.10 -19.40
CA SER A 520 -27.06 -24.48 -19.69
C SER A 520 -27.76 -24.99 -20.96
N ILE A 521 -27.45 -26.20 -21.41
CA ILE A 521 -28.07 -26.79 -22.62
C ILE A 521 -29.58 -26.94 -22.42
N GLU A 522 -30.36 -26.52 -23.41
CA GLU A 522 -31.82 -26.55 -23.42
C GLU A 522 -32.39 -27.61 -24.40
N ASN A 523 -33.71 -27.82 -24.32
CA ASN A 523 -34.43 -28.73 -25.21
C ASN A 523 -34.52 -28.14 -26.62
N GLY A 524 -34.04 -28.89 -27.62
CA GLY A 524 -33.96 -28.43 -29.01
C GLY A 524 -32.55 -28.06 -29.46
N ASP A 525 -31.61 -27.91 -28.53
CA ASP A 525 -30.21 -27.58 -28.85
C ASP A 525 -29.51 -28.67 -29.64
N CYS A 526 -28.47 -28.25 -30.37
CA CYS A 526 -27.70 -29.12 -31.24
C CYS A 526 -26.31 -29.39 -30.65
N VAL A 527 -26.05 -30.63 -30.24
CA VAL A 527 -24.71 -31.08 -29.84
C VAL A 527 -23.91 -31.45 -31.08
N LEU A 528 -22.78 -30.78 -31.26
CA LEU A 528 -21.83 -31.01 -32.35
C LEU A 528 -20.71 -31.92 -31.86
N VAL A 529 -20.48 -33.00 -32.60
CA VAL A 529 -19.47 -34.02 -32.28
C VAL A 529 -18.38 -33.99 -33.34
N ARG A 530 -17.13 -33.81 -32.90
CA ARG A 530 -15.92 -33.81 -33.73
C ARG A 530 -14.90 -34.79 -33.13
N TRP A 531 -13.98 -35.33 -33.93
CA TRP A 531 -12.95 -36.24 -33.44
C TRP A 531 -11.66 -36.21 -34.26
#